data_AF-A0A433TYZ5-F1
#
_entry.id   AF-A0A433TYZ5-F1
#
_cell.length_a   1.000
_cell.length_b   1.000
_cell.length_c   1.000
_cell.angle_alpha   90.00
_cell.angle_beta   90.00
_cell.angle_gamma   90.00
#
_symmetry.space_group_name_H-M   'P 1'
#
loop_
_entity.id
_entity.type
_entity.pdbx_description
1 polymer ?
#
loop_
_entity_poly.entity_id
_entity_poly.type
_entity_poly.pdbx_seq_one_letter_code
_entity_poly.pdbx_strand_id
1 'polypeptide(L)'
;MYAYIDHMNFVDMDIVSALRKFLSGFRLPGESQKIDRLMEKFASRYYECNQQLEIFASADTAYVLAFSVIMLTTDLHNPQVKANHKMTKEQYIRMNRGINDSKDLPPDYLSAIYDEISGKEIKMKASSGGM
;
A
#
# COMPACT_ATOMS: atom_id res chain seq x y z
N MET A 1 0.80 12.57 16.34
CA MET A 1 1.05 11.60 15.24
C MET A 1 0.08 11.80 14.09
N TYR A 2 -1.23 11.97 14.35
CA TYR A 2 -2.25 12.19 13.30
C TYR A 2 -2.10 13.50 12.51
N ALA A 3 -1.75 14.63 13.17
CA ALA A 3 -1.65 15.93 12.50
C ALA A 3 -0.64 15.96 11.34
N TYR A 4 0.44 15.17 11.38
CA TYR A 4 1.40 15.11 10.28
C TYR A 4 0.79 14.50 9.02
N ILE A 5 -0.04 13.46 9.20
CA ILE A 5 -0.69 12.74 8.10
C ILE A 5 -1.78 13.63 7.49
N ASP A 6 -2.49 14.40 8.32
CA ASP A 6 -3.50 15.37 7.86
C ASP A 6 -2.89 16.49 6.98
N HIS A 7 -1.60 16.80 7.15
CA HIS A 7 -0.88 17.75 6.30
C HIS A 7 -0.21 17.11 5.07
N MET A 8 -0.26 15.79 4.92
CA MET A 8 0.23 15.15 3.70
C MET A 8 -0.77 15.38 2.57
N ASN A 9 -0.24 15.89 1.46
CA ASN A 9 -0.99 16.03 0.22
C ASN A 9 -0.71 14.80 -0.67
N PHE A 10 -1.77 14.05 -0.95
CA PHE A 10 -1.76 12.89 -1.86
C PHE A 10 -2.60 13.13 -3.12
N VAL A 11 -3.05 14.36 -3.36
CA VAL A 11 -3.81 14.73 -4.56
C VAL A 11 -2.99 14.41 -5.81
N ASP A 12 -3.64 13.79 -6.80
CA ASP A 12 -3.05 13.35 -8.08
C ASP A 12 -1.86 12.36 -7.94
N MET A 13 -1.69 11.76 -6.76
CA MET A 13 -0.72 10.69 -6.55
C MET A 13 -1.40 9.33 -6.67
N ASP A 14 -0.75 8.38 -7.32
CA ASP A 14 -1.15 6.98 -7.23
C ASP A 14 -0.92 6.45 -5.80
N ILE A 15 -1.61 5.36 -5.44
CA ILE A 15 -1.57 4.80 -4.10
C ILE A 15 -0.16 4.32 -3.72
N VAL A 16 0.63 3.82 -4.68
CA VAL A 16 1.98 3.33 -4.44
C VAL A 16 2.92 4.50 -4.16
N SER A 17 2.88 5.57 -4.96
CA SER A 17 3.65 6.80 -4.72
C SER A 17 3.27 7.46 -3.40
N ALA A 18 1.97 7.54 -3.10
CA ALA A 18 1.47 8.06 -1.83
C ALA A 18 1.99 7.21 -0.65
N LEU A 19 1.93 5.89 -0.77
CA LEU A 19 2.40 4.95 0.25
C LEU A 19 3.92 5.01 0.44
N ARG A 20 4.69 5.16 -0.64
CA ARG A 20 6.15 5.39 -0.58
C ARG A 20 6.47 6.67 0.16
N LYS A 21 5.77 7.77 -0.18
CA LYS A 21 5.95 9.07 0.49
C LYS A 21 5.62 8.96 1.98
N PHE A 22 4.50 8.32 2.31
CA PHE A 22 4.09 8.05 3.67
C PHE A 22 5.15 7.27 4.43
N LEU A 23 5.50 6.07 3.99
CA LEU A 23 6.45 5.18 4.67
C LEU A 23 7.88 5.72 4.69
N SER A 24 8.26 6.63 3.78
CA SER A 24 9.59 7.27 3.82
C SER A 24 9.78 8.22 5.01
N GLY A 25 8.69 8.83 5.48
CA GLY A 25 8.66 9.77 6.59
C GLY A 25 8.46 9.11 7.95
N PHE A 26 7.98 7.87 7.97
CA PHE A 26 7.69 7.12 9.20
C PHE A 26 8.67 5.97 9.40
N ARG A 27 9.01 5.71 10.67
CA ARG A 27 9.58 4.42 11.06
C ARG A 27 8.44 3.49 11.43
N LEU A 28 8.37 2.33 10.80
CA LEU A 28 7.34 1.36 11.14
C LEU A 28 7.57 0.86 12.57
N PRO A 29 6.58 1.01 13.47
CA PRO A 29 6.65 0.44 14.81
C PRO A 29 6.62 -1.08 14.72
N GLY A 30 7.33 -1.77 15.60
CA GLY A 30 7.34 -3.24 15.63
C GLY A 30 6.03 -3.87 16.13
N GLU A 31 5.14 -3.06 16.72
CA GLU A 31 3.83 -3.51 17.22
C GLU A 31 2.78 -3.46 16.11
N SER A 32 2.19 -4.62 15.78
CA SER A 32 1.17 -4.77 14.74
C SER A 32 0.02 -3.77 14.87
N GLN A 33 -0.47 -3.53 16.09
CA GLN A 33 -1.54 -2.57 16.38
C GLN A 33 -1.19 -1.12 15.98
N LYS A 34 0.09 -0.73 16.04
CA LYS A 34 0.50 0.63 15.67
C LYS A 34 0.66 0.77 14.17
N ILE A 35 1.12 -0.28 13.48
CA ILE A 35 1.14 -0.31 12.01
C ILE A 35 -0.28 -0.16 11.48
N ASP A 36 -1.22 -0.91 12.06
CA ASP A 36 -2.62 -0.91 11.69
C ASP A 36 -3.21 0.53 11.70
N ARG A 37 -3.09 1.23 12.84
CA ARG A 37 -3.55 2.62 12.98
C ARG A 37 -2.91 3.61 12.01
N LEU A 38 -1.64 3.43 11.68
CA LEU A 38 -0.95 4.29 10.70
C LEU A 38 -1.51 4.07 9.30
N MET A 39 -1.76 2.81 8.93
CA MET A 39 -2.31 2.43 7.65
C MET A 39 -3.77 2.85 7.50
N GLU A 40 -4.61 2.71 8.54
CA GLU A 40 -5.98 3.23 8.56
C GLU A 40 -6.00 4.74 8.29
N LYS A 41 -5.13 5.50 8.97
CA LYS A 41 -5.06 6.95 8.77
C LYS A 41 -4.55 7.32 7.38
N PHE A 42 -3.55 6.61 6.85
CA PHE A 42 -3.08 6.79 5.48
C PHE A 42 -4.21 6.56 4.48
N ALA A 43 -4.94 5.45 4.61
CA ALA A 43 -6.02 5.09 3.69
C ALA A 43 -7.17 6.10 3.72
N SER A 44 -7.59 6.52 4.92
CA SER A 44 -8.58 7.58 5.10
C SER A 44 -8.12 8.88 4.42
N ARG A 45 -6.88 9.32 4.65
CA ARG A 45 -6.36 10.55 4.06
C ARG A 45 -6.20 10.45 2.54
N TYR A 46 -5.70 9.32 2.03
CA TYR A 46 -5.54 9.09 0.60
C TYR A 46 -6.88 9.08 -0.11
N TYR A 47 -7.89 8.42 0.48
CA TYR A 47 -9.25 8.43 -0.04
C TYR A 47 -9.79 9.86 -0.10
N GLU A 48 -9.73 10.63 0.99
CA GLU A 48 -10.17 12.04 1.02
C GLU A 48 -9.49 12.91 -0.05
N CYS A 49 -8.20 12.72 -0.30
CA CYS A 49 -7.46 13.47 -1.32
C CYS A 49 -7.77 13.05 -2.77
N ASN A 50 -8.33 11.86 -2.97
CA ASN A 50 -8.49 11.24 -4.28
C ASN A 50 -9.91 10.71 -4.56
N GLN A 51 -10.92 11.22 -3.83
CA GLN A 51 -12.33 10.83 -4.03
C GLN A 51 -12.80 11.11 -5.47
N GLN A 52 -12.23 12.13 -6.12
CA GLN A 52 -12.54 12.49 -7.51
C GLN A 52 -12.15 11.43 -8.54
N LEU A 53 -11.27 10.47 -8.19
CA LEU A 53 -10.86 9.43 -9.13
C LEU A 53 -11.93 8.34 -9.28
N GLU A 54 -12.88 8.23 -8.34
CA GLU A 54 -13.96 7.23 -8.32
C GLU A 54 -13.48 5.76 -8.46
N ILE A 55 -12.20 5.49 -8.17
CA ILE A 55 -11.60 4.16 -8.23
C ILE A 55 -11.97 3.34 -6.99
N PHE A 56 -11.99 3.98 -5.82
CA PHE A 56 -12.21 3.36 -4.52
C PHE A 56 -13.63 3.61 -4.04
N ALA A 57 -14.31 2.57 -3.58
CA ALA A 57 -15.65 2.66 -3.00
C ALA A 57 -15.61 3.25 -1.57
N SER A 58 -14.54 2.98 -0.82
CA SER A 58 -14.34 3.50 0.52
C SER A 58 -12.86 3.59 0.90
N ALA A 59 -12.58 4.22 2.05
CA ALA A 59 -11.26 4.19 2.66
C ALA A 59 -10.80 2.76 3.01
N ASP A 60 -11.73 1.84 3.30
CA ASP A 60 -11.40 0.45 3.60
C ASP A 60 -10.79 -0.25 2.38
N THR A 61 -11.30 0.03 1.18
CA THR A 61 -10.68 -0.49 -0.06
C THR A 61 -9.26 0.02 -0.22
N ALA A 62 -9.02 1.31 0.03
CA ALA A 62 -7.68 1.89 -0.02
C ALA A 62 -6.75 1.27 1.05
N TYR A 63 -7.28 0.98 2.24
CA TYR A 63 -6.56 0.31 3.32
C TYR A 63 -6.14 -1.12 2.92
N VAL A 64 -7.09 -1.93 2.43
CA VAL A 64 -6.82 -3.31 1.99
C VAL A 64 -5.81 -3.32 0.85
N LEU A 65 -5.95 -2.41 -0.12
CA LEU A 65 -5.01 -2.29 -1.22
C LEU A 65 -3.62 -1.88 -0.73
N ALA A 66 -3.52 -0.92 0.20
CA ALA A 66 -2.23 -0.50 0.73
C ALA A 66 -1.50 -1.65 1.47
N PHE A 67 -2.24 -2.50 2.21
CA PHE A 67 -1.68 -3.72 2.80
C PHE A 67 -1.24 -4.74 1.75
N SER A 68 -2.03 -4.91 0.68
CA SER A 68 -1.66 -5.82 -0.41
C SER A 68 -0.39 -5.36 -1.12
N VAL A 69 -0.19 -4.05 -1.28
CA VAL A 69 1.04 -3.45 -1.82
C VAL A 69 2.24 -3.72 -0.90
N ILE A 70 2.08 -3.61 0.43
CA ILE A 70 3.11 -3.95 1.43
C ILE A 70 3.46 -5.44 1.37
N MET A 71 2.47 -6.31 1.22
CA MET A 71 2.68 -7.75 1.06
C MET A 71 3.44 -8.04 -0.23
N LEU A 72 3.05 -7.40 -1.35
CA LEU A 72 3.67 -7.57 -2.65
C LEU A 72 5.12 -7.12 -2.65
N THR A 73 5.45 -5.94 -2.10
CA THR A 73 6.84 -5.48 -2.04
C THR A 73 7.69 -6.38 -1.15
N THR A 74 7.12 -6.92 -0.07
CA THR A 74 7.82 -7.86 0.81
C THR A 74 8.09 -9.16 0.07
N ASP A 75 7.13 -9.70 -0.65
CA ASP A 75 7.31 -10.94 -1.42
C ASP A 75 8.30 -10.76 -2.59
N LEU A 76 8.11 -9.73 -3.41
CA LEU A 76 8.90 -9.52 -4.63
C LEU A 76 10.35 -9.14 -4.34
N HIS A 77 10.63 -8.47 -3.23
CA HIS A 77 11.99 -7.98 -2.91
C HIS A 77 12.65 -8.73 -1.74
N ASN A 78 11.96 -9.67 -1.09
CA ASN A 78 12.60 -10.52 -0.09
C ASN A 78 13.56 -11.52 -0.75
N PRO A 79 14.88 -11.48 -0.46
CA PRO A 79 15.86 -12.40 -1.04
C PRO A 79 15.66 -13.86 -0.61
N GLN A 80 14.90 -14.12 0.46
CA GLN A 80 14.59 -15.47 0.93
C GLN A 80 13.51 -16.16 0.07
N VAL A 81 12.68 -15.39 -0.64
CA VAL A 81 11.64 -15.94 -1.53
C VAL A 81 12.27 -16.26 -2.88
N LYS A 82 12.24 -17.54 -3.27
CA LYS A 82 12.74 -17.98 -4.57
C LYS A 82 11.96 -17.31 -5.70
N ALA A 83 12.63 -16.93 -6.78
CA ALA A 83 12.01 -16.21 -7.91
C ALA A 83 10.77 -16.92 -8.50
N ASN A 84 10.76 -18.25 -8.51
CA ASN A 84 9.63 -19.07 -8.99
C ASN A 84 8.48 -19.22 -7.97
N HIS A 85 8.66 -18.74 -6.74
CA HIS A 85 7.63 -18.71 -5.70
C HIS A 85 7.11 -17.29 -5.41
N LYS A 86 7.72 -16.27 -6.04
CA LYS A 86 7.25 -14.90 -5.93
C LYS A 86 5.87 -14.76 -6.55
N MET A 87 5.05 -13.92 -5.95
CA MET A 87 3.69 -13.63 -6.37
C MET A 87 3.69 -13.13 -7.80
N THR A 88 2.94 -13.78 -8.67
CA THR A 88 2.78 -13.33 -10.06
C THR A 88 1.77 -12.18 -10.14
N LYS A 89 1.82 -11.41 -11.23
CA LYS A 89 0.83 -10.35 -11.50
C LYS A 89 -0.61 -10.88 -11.46
N GLU A 90 -0.85 -12.03 -12.07
CA GLU A 90 -2.17 -12.67 -12.09
C GLU A 90 -2.63 -13.08 -10.67
N GLN A 91 -1.71 -13.59 -9.85
CA GLN A 91 -1.99 -13.92 -8.46
C GLN A 91 -2.32 -12.66 -7.65
N TYR A 92 -1.57 -11.58 -7.85
CA TYR A 92 -1.83 -10.29 -7.19
C TYR A 92 -3.21 -9.73 -7.56
N ILE A 93 -3.56 -9.74 -8.85
CA ILE A 93 -4.89 -9.30 -9.31
C ILE A 93 -5.99 -10.16 -8.69
N ARG A 94 -5.81 -11.49 -8.67
CA ARG A 94 -6.79 -12.42 -8.10
C ARG A 94 -6.94 -12.24 -6.58
N MET A 95 -5.86 -11.96 -5.88
CA MET A 95 -5.85 -11.74 -4.42
C MET A 95 -6.63 -10.47 -4.04
N ASN A 96 -6.64 -9.45 -4.90
CA ASN A 96 -7.35 -8.21 -4.68
C ASN A 96 -8.76 -8.19 -5.30
N ARG A 97 -9.34 -9.34 -5.66
CA ARG A 97 -10.74 -9.41 -6.11
C ARG A 97 -11.71 -9.19 -4.95
N GLY A 98 -12.80 -8.48 -5.22
CA GLY A 98 -13.87 -8.21 -4.26
C GLY A 98 -13.54 -7.19 -3.16
N ILE A 99 -12.34 -6.59 -3.16
CA ILE A 99 -11.92 -5.65 -2.10
C ILE A 99 -12.61 -4.27 -2.20
N ASN A 100 -13.25 -3.98 -3.33
CA ASN A 100 -13.90 -2.70 -3.61
C ASN A 100 -15.41 -2.77 -3.36
N ASP A 101 -15.81 -2.99 -2.10
CA ASP A 101 -17.21 -3.16 -1.69
C ASP A 101 -17.92 -4.31 -2.43
N SER A 102 -17.33 -5.51 -2.37
CA SER A 102 -17.73 -6.71 -3.13
C SER A 102 -17.56 -6.61 -4.65
N LYS A 103 -16.96 -5.53 -5.16
CA LYS A 103 -16.54 -5.39 -6.56
C LYS A 103 -15.02 -5.50 -6.70
N ASP A 104 -14.58 -5.60 -7.94
CA ASP A 104 -13.16 -5.63 -8.29
C ASP A 104 -12.64 -4.22 -8.60
N LEU A 105 -11.39 -3.95 -8.24
CA LEU A 105 -10.65 -2.82 -8.80
C LEU A 105 -10.29 -3.12 -10.28
N PRO A 106 -10.11 -2.08 -11.11
CA PRO A 106 -9.71 -2.27 -12.51
C PRO A 106 -8.44 -3.15 -12.62
N PRO A 107 -8.45 -4.23 -13.44
CA PRO A 107 -7.29 -5.09 -13.59
C PRO A 107 -6.04 -4.36 -14.08
N ASP A 108 -6.20 -3.38 -14.98
CA ASP A 108 -5.11 -2.53 -15.46
C ASP A 108 -4.48 -1.69 -14.35
N TYR A 109 -5.30 -1.20 -13.41
CA TYR A 109 -4.83 -0.46 -12.24
C TYR A 109 -3.99 -1.36 -11.32
N LEU A 110 -4.47 -2.57 -11.04
CA LEU A 110 -3.72 -3.56 -10.25
C LEU A 110 -2.45 -4.04 -10.96
N SER A 111 -2.49 -4.16 -12.29
CA SER A 111 -1.31 -4.48 -13.11
C SER A 111 -0.25 -3.40 -13.00
N ALA A 112 -0.65 -2.12 -13.12
CA ALA A 112 0.28 -0.99 -13.02
C ALA A 112 0.96 -0.94 -11.64
N ILE A 113 0.20 -1.18 -10.57
CA ILE A 113 0.74 -1.31 -9.21
C ILE A 113 1.78 -2.41 -9.14
N TYR A 114 1.48 -3.58 -9.71
CA TYR A 114 2.41 -4.71 -9.71
C TYR A 114 3.72 -4.37 -10.43
N ASP A 115 3.62 -3.80 -11.64
CA ASP A 115 4.78 -3.44 -12.45
C ASP A 115 5.65 -2.38 -11.73
N GLU A 116 5.03 -1.40 -11.08
CA GLU A 116 5.75 -0.39 -10.31
C GLU A 116 6.47 -0.99 -9.10
N ILE A 117 5.81 -1.86 -8.33
CA ILE A 117 6.43 -2.50 -7.18
C ILE A 117 7.54 -3.45 -7.64
N SER A 118 7.32 -4.23 -8.70
CA SER A 118 8.35 -5.11 -9.25
C SER A 118 9.60 -4.34 -9.67
N GLY A 119 9.43 -3.19 -10.32
CA GLY A 119 10.55 -2.33 -10.72
C GLY A 119 11.24 -1.61 -9.55
N LYS A 120 10.51 -1.28 -8.48
CA LYS A 120 11.04 -0.52 -7.34
C LYS A 120 10.41 -0.94 -6.02
N GLU A 121 11.21 -1.47 -5.10
CA GLU A 121 10.73 -1.81 -3.75
C GLU A 121 10.25 -0.57 -2.97
N ILE A 122 9.30 -0.76 -2.05
CA ILE A 122 9.00 0.26 -1.04
C ILE A 122 10.00 0.14 0.10
N LYS A 123 10.85 1.16 0.24
CA LYS A 123 11.80 1.23 1.35
C LYS A 123 11.08 1.58 2.64
N MET A 124 10.95 0.59 3.51
CA MET A 124 10.44 0.76 4.86
C MET A 124 11.62 0.96 5.80
N LYS A 125 11.67 2.10 6.50
CA LYS A 125 12.63 2.27 7.59
C LYS A 125 12.12 1.44 8.76
N ALA A 126 12.63 0.21 8.90
CA ALA A 126 12.50 -0.52 10.15
C ALA A 126 13.01 0.37 11.27
N SER A 127 12.28 0.44 12.38
CA SER A 127 12.86 1.01 13.59
C SER A 127 14.06 0.15 13.95
N SER A 128 15.27 0.60 13.63
CA SER A 128 16.47 0.07 14.26
C SER A 128 16.29 0.31 15.75
N GLY A 129 15.84 -0.74 16.45
CA GLY A 129 16.01 -0.86 17.88
C GLY A 129 17.50 -0.76 18.12
N GLY A 130 17.95 0.41 18.55
CA GLY A 130 19.26 0.55 19.14
C GLY A 130 19.38 -0.46 20.27
N MET A 131 20.54 -1.10 20.29
CA MET A 131 21.05 -2.04 21.29
C MET A 131 20.57 -1.78 22.72
#